data_AF-A0A7S4JBX6-F1
#
_entry.id   AF-A0A7S4JBX6-F1
#
_cell.length_a   1.000
_cell.length_b   1.000
_cell.length_c   1.000
_cell.angle_alpha   90.00
_cell.angle_beta   90.00
_cell.angle_gamma   90.00
#
_symmetry.space_group_name_H-M   'P 1'
#
loop_
_entity.id
_entity.type
_entity.pdbx_description
1 polymer ?
#
loop_
_entity_poly.entity_id
_entity_poly.type
_entity_poly.pdbx_seq_one_letter_code
_entity_poly.pdbx_strand_id
1 'polypeptide(L)'
;LHFCTFYWPHEICEAFGEAIAAYDELTTLSFVDGAIGDGCVRKPANPQALRTLMQHVPTRSKLHHARYHDMRASTECIEIFVSSLPPSIQFLALPENPLRDPCAHMLARVLPTKTPKLSYLDFK
;
A
#
# COMPACT_ATOMS: atom_id res chain seq x y z
N LEU A 1 17.95 -15.11 -17.55
CA LEU A 1 17.59 -15.72 -16.26
C LEU A 1 16.19 -15.25 -15.91
N HIS A 2 15.19 -16.14 -15.96
CA HIS A 2 13.84 -15.86 -15.48
C HIS A 2 13.87 -16.01 -13.95
N PHE A 3 13.87 -14.89 -13.23
CA PHE A 3 13.59 -14.89 -11.81
C PHE A 3 12.07 -14.98 -11.65
N CYS A 4 11.56 -16.16 -11.28
CA CYS A 4 10.18 -16.30 -10.84
C CYS A 4 10.15 -16.12 -9.33
N THR A 5 9.62 -14.98 -8.90
CA THR A 5 9.32 -14.68 -7.51
C THR A 5 7.88 -15.06 -7.18
N PHE A 6 7.71 -15.58 -5.98
CA PHE A 6 6.52 -16.22 -5.44
C PHE A 6 5.42 -15.19 -5.15
N TYR A 7 4.19 -15.50 -5.56
CA TYR A 7 2.97 -14.92 -5.01
C TYR A 7 3.02 -14.99 -3.47
N TRP A 8 2.49 -13.99 -2.77
CA TRP A 8 2.12 -14.16 -1.37
C TRP A 8 0.70 -14.75 -1.33
N PRO A 9 0.54 -16.04 -0.99
CA PRO A 9 -0.76 -16.61 -0.63
C PRO A 9 -1.52 -15.71 0.30
N HIS A 10 -2.85 -15.78 0.21
CA HIS A 10 -3.75 -15.14 1.17
C HIS A 10 -3.27 -15.39 2.61
N GLU A 11 -2.84 -16.62 2.91
CA GLU A 11 -2.27 -17.04 4.19
C GLU A 11 -1.00 -16.26 4.58
N ILE A 12 -0.13 -15.92 3.63
CA ILE A 12 1.06 -15.08 3.88
C ILE A 12 0.65 -13.63 4.10
N CYS A 13 -0.30 -13.10 3.32
CA CYS A 13 -0.83 -11.75 3.52
C CYS A 13 -1.52 -11.59 4.88
N GLU A 14 -2.24 -12.62 5.32
CA GLU A 14 -2.89 -12.67 6.63
C GLU A 14 -1.84 -12.74 7.75
N ALA A 15 -0.91 -13.69 7.68
CA ALA A 15 0.16 -13.82 8.69
C ALA A 15 1.04 -12.56 8.79
N PHE A 16 1.38 -11.93 7.66
CA PHE A 16 2.15 -10.69 7.66
C PHE A 16 1.31 -9.51 8.17
N GLY A 17 0.01 -9.49 7.88
CA GLY A 17 -0.93 -8.53 8.44
C GLY A 17 -0.97 -8.63 9.96
N GLU A 18 -1.18 -9.83 10.50
CA GLU A 18 -1.16 -10.08 11.95
C GLU A 18 0.16 -9.67 12.60
N ALA A 19 1.29 -9.94 11.93
CA ALA A 19 2.59 -9.51 12.41
C ALA A 19 2.68 -7.97 12.49
N ILE A 20 2.23 -7.25 11.45
CA ILE A 20 2.17 -5.78 11.46
C ILE A 20 1.28 -5.27 12.60
N ALA A 21 0.13 -5.92 12.85
CA ALA A 21 -0.78 -5.56 13.92
C ALA A 21 -0.16 -5.68 15.32
N ALA A 22 0.81 -6.58 15.50
CA ALA A 22 1.51 -6.78 16.77
C ALA A 22 2.59 -5.72 17.07
N TYR A 23 2.97 -4.89 16.09
CA TYR A 23 3.99 -3.84 16.29
C TYR A 23 3.36 -2.48 16.64
N ASP A 24 3.14 -2.23 17.93
CA ASP A 24 2.57 -0.97 18.44
C ASP A 24 3.43 0.28 18.12
N GLU A 25 4.74 0.08 17.93
CA GLU A 25 5.72 1.14 17.66
C GLU A 25 6.06 1.29 16.18
N LEU A 26 5.35 0.60 15.28
CA LEU A 26 5.62 0.69 13.85
C LEU A 26 5.29 2.10 13.32
N THR A 27 6.32 2.79 12.80
CA THR A 27 6.19 4.16 12.27
C THR A 27 6.24 4.26 10.75
N THR A 28 6.78 3.23 10.09
CA THR A 28 6.99 3.21 8.64
C THR A 28 6.52 1.87 8.07
N LEU A 29 5.71 1.92 7.01
CA LEU A 29 5.26 0.76 6.25
C LEU A 29 5.61 0.99 4.78
N SER A 30 6.41 0.07 4.21
CA SER A 30 6.87 0.18 2.83
C SER A 30 6.71 -1.13 2.10
N PHE A 31 5.97 -1.10 1.00
CA PHE A 31 5.88 -2.19 0.05
C PHE A 31 6.59 -1.77 -1.24
N VAL A 32 7.52 -2.61 -1.70
CA VAL A 32 8.48 -2.31 -2.77
C VAL A 32 8.54 -3.53 -3.70
N ASP A 33 8.82 -3.30 -4.98
CA ASP A 33 9.20 -4.32 -5.97
C ASP A 33 8.19 -5.47 -6.14
N GLY A 34 6.90 -5.16 -6.18
CA GLY A 34 5.88 -6.16 -6.47
C GLY A 34 5.68 -7.21 -5.37
N ALA A 35 6.08 -6.94 -4.12
CA ALA A 35 5.93 -7.88 -2.99
C ALA A 35 4.48 -8.39 -2.75
N ILE A 36 3.47 -7.67 -3.26
CA ILE A 36 2.03 -7.96 -3.19
C ILE A 36 1.44 -8.17 -4.62
N GLY A 37 2.26 -8.61 -5.58
CA GLY A 37 1.92 -8.77 -7.00
C GLY A 37 2.40 -10.08 -7.64
N ASP A 38 1.92 -10.38 -8.85
CA ASP A 38 2.13 -11.66 -9.56
C ASP A 38 3.56 -11.78 -10.15
N GLY A 39 4.11 -12.99 -10.10
CA GLY A 39 5.46 -13.34 -10.53
C GLY A 39 5.60 -13.57 -12.04
N CYS A 40 6.81 -13.32 -12.55
CA CYS A 40 7.28 -13.64 -13.91
C CYS A 40 6.60 -12.90 -15.09
N VAL A 41 5.42 -12.31 -14.92
CA VAL A 41 4.78 -11.41 -15.90
C VAL A 41 4.39 -10.15 -15.17
N ARG A 42 4.79 -9.00 -15.70
CA ARG A 42 4.45 -7.62 -15.31
C ARG A 42 2.94 -7.37 -15.14
N LYS A 43 2.29 -8.03 -14.19
CA LYS A 43 0.86 -7.97 -13.92
C LYS A 43 0.58 -7.05 -12.73
N PRO A 44 -0.57 -6.39 -12.71
CA PRO A 44 -0.95 -5.49 -11.63
C PRO A 44 -1.07 -6.23 -10.29
N ALA A 45 -0.79 -5.52 -9.19
CA ALA A 45 -0.98 -6.01 -7.82
C ALA A 45 -2.38 -6.60 -7.60
N ASN A 46 -2.50 -7.61 -6.73
CA ASN A 46 -3.78 -8.27 -6.43
C ASN A 46 -4.56 -7.46 -5.38
N PRO A 47 -5.72 -6.85 -5.73
CA PRO A 47 -6.49 -6.04 -4.78
C PRO A 47 -6.95 -6.82 -3.55
N GLN A 48 -7.28 -8.11 -3.69
CA GLN A 48 -7.78 -8.92 -2.58
C GLN A 48 -6.67 -9.22 -1.56
N ALA A 49 -5.47 -9.56 -2.04
CA ALA A 49 -4.30 -9.77 -1.18
C ALA A 49 -3.94 -8.50 -0.41
N LEU A 50 -3.98 -7.35 -1.09
CA LEU A 50 -3.76 -6.05 -0.46
C LEU A 50 -4.83 -5.71 0.57
N ARG A 51 -6.12 -5.99 0.31
CA ARG A 51 -7.19 -5.81 1.31
C ARG A 51 -6.92 -6.63 2.56
N THR A 52 -6.60 -7.92 2.39
CA THR A 52 -6.26 -8.83 3.50
C THR A 52 -5.10 -8.30 4.31
N LEU A 53 -4.03 -7.82 3.65
CA LEU A 53 -2.90 -7.28 4.38
C LEU A 53 -3.25 -5.99 5.13
N MET A 54 -3.94 -5.08 4.45
CA MET A 54 -4.24 -3.75 4.96
C MET A 54 -5.32 -3.74 6.06
N GLN A 55 -6.13 -4.80 6.19
CA GLN A 55 -7.13 -4.91 7.28
C GLN A 55 -6.47 -5.00 8.67
N HIS A 56 -5.22 -5.46 8.72
CA HIS A 56 -4.47 -5.61 9.96
C HIS A 56 -3.53 -4.44 10.24
N VAL A 57 -3.41 -3.46 9.33
CA VAL A 57 -2.61 -2.26 9.58
C VAL A 57 -3.23 -1.51 10.76
N PRO A 58 -2.51 -1.36 11.89
CA PRO A 58 -3.12 -0.89 13.11
C PRO A 58 -3.64 0.54 12.91
N THR A 59 -4.94 0.73 13.11
CA THR A 59 -5.59 2.06 13.05
C THR A 59 -5.15 2.98 14.19
N ARG A 60 -4.60 2.39 15.26
CA ARG A 60 -3.99 3.08 16.41
C ARG A 60 -2.49 3.31 16.28
N SER A 61 -1.89 2.92 15.15
CA SER A 61 -0.43 2.94 14.99
C SER A 61 0.15 4.35 14.97
N LYS A 62 1.39 4.43 15.43
CA LYS A 62 2.30 5.58 15.22
C LYS A 62 2.80 5.66 13.78
N LEU A 63 2.06 5.08 12.84
CA LEU A 63 2.44 5.07 11.44
C LEU A 63 2.36 6.49 10.89
N HIS A 64 3.51 7.02 10.51
CA HIS A 64 3.67 8.36 9.96
C HIS A 64 4.10 8.32 8.50
N HIS A 65 4.74 7.23 8.08
CA HIS A 65 5.28 7.07 6.74
C HIS A 65 4.69 5.83 6.06
N ALA A 66 4.16 6.01 4.85
CA ALA A 66 3.65 4.95 4.02
C ALA A 66 4.25 5.05 2.60
N ARG A 67 4.79 3.95 2.09
CA ARG A 67 5.35 3.87 0.73
C ARG A 67 4.79 2.67 -0.01
N TYR A 68 4.32 2.91 -1.24
CA TYR A 68 3.88 1.87 -2.18
C TYR A 68 4.61 2.07 -3.51
N HIS A 69 5.71 1.35 -3.75
CA HIS A 69 6.69 1.65 -4.82
C HIS A 69 6.80 0.55 -5.87
N ASP A 70 6.77 0.93 -7.14
CA ASP A 70 6.89 0.05 -8.32
C ASP A 70 6.03 -1.23 -8.21
N MET A 71 4.77 -1.02 -7.84
CA MET A 71 3.81 -2.12 -7.65
C MET A 71 2.94 -2.35 -8.88
N ARG A 72 3.11 -1.53 -9.93
CA ARG A 72 2.20 -1.44 -11.09
C ARG A 72 0.74 -1.41 -10.64
N ALA A 73 0.47 -0.74 -9.53
CA ALA A 73 -0.80 -0.83 -8.85
C ALA A 73 -1.93 -0.29 -9.74
N SER A 74 -3.04 -1.03 -9.80
CA SER A 74 -4.28 -0.51 -10.38
C SER A 74 -4.81 0.64 -9.52
N THR A 75 -5.69 1.47 -10.08
CA THR A 75 -6.41 2.49 -9.30
C THR A 75 -7.08 1.90 -8.07
N GLU A 76 -7.64 0.69 -8.18
CA GLU A 76 -8.26 -0.03 -7.07
C GLU A 76 -7.26 -0.38 -5.96
N CYS A 77 -6.06 -0.88 -6.30
CA CYS A 77 -5.03 -1.19 -5.31
C CYS A 77 -4.59 0.06 -4.55
N ILE A 78 -4.44 1.19 -5.26
CA ILE A 78 -4.04 2.46 -4.63
C ILE A 78 -5.17 2.96 -3.72
N GLU A 79 -6.43 2.84 -4.15
CA GLU A 79 -7.57 3.20 -3.33
C GLU A 79 -7.65 2.36 -2.05
N ILE A 80 -7.46 1.04 -2.14
CA ILE A 80 -7.40 0.15 -0.97
C ILE A 80 -6.27 0.59 -0.04
N PHE A 81 -5.06 0.75 -0.57
CA PHE A 81 -3.90 1.14 0.22
C PHE A 81 -4.17 2.44 0.98
N VAL A 82 -4.53 3.51 0.27
CA VAL A 82 -4.74 4.84 0.85
C VAL A 82 -5.93 4.88 1.81
N SER A 83 -7.01 4.16 1.50
CA SER A 83 -8.22 4.14 2.34
C SER A 83 -8.02 3.40 3.66
N SER A 84 -7.06 2.47 3.70
CA SER A 84 -6.68 1.70 4.88
C SER A 84 -5.57 2.36 5.71
N LEU A 85 -4.98 3.46 5.24
CA LEU A 85 -3.98 4.18 6.02
C LEU A 85 -4.62 4.88 7.24
N PRO A 86 -3.92 4.92 8.38
CA PRO A 86 -4.39 5.62 9.55
C PRO A 86 -4.31 7.15 9.35
N PRO A 87 -5.13 7.94 10.08
CA PRO A 87 -5.14 9.39 9.97
C PRO A 87 -3.86 10.07 10.49
N SER A 88 -2.94 9.30 11.09
CA SER A 88 -1.63 9.72 11.58
C SER A 88 -0.56 9.88 10.49
N ILE A 89 -0.81 9.41 9.26
CA ILE A 89 0.12 9.52 8.13
C ILE A 89 0.47 10.99 7.83
N GLN A 90 1.77 11.23 7.70
CA GLN A 90 2.37 12.53 7.37
C GLN A 90 3.13 12.48 6.03
N PHE A 91 3.70 11.34 5.68
CA PHE A 91 4.38 11.12 4.40
C PHE A 91 3.76 9.95 3.66
N LEU A 92 3.29 10.22 2.44
CA LEU A 92 2.82 9.21 1.50
C LEU A 92 3.66 9.26 0.23
N ALA A 93 4.24 8.13 -0.14
CA ALA A 93 4.97 7.97 -1.38
C ALA A 93 4.30 6.87 -2.21
N LEU A 94 3.87 7.20 -3.43
CA LEU A 94 3.37 6.26 -4.45
C LEU A 94 4.27 6.20 -5.71
N PRO A 95 5.61 6.24 -5.57
CA PRO A 95 6.55 6.33 -6.69
C PRO A 95 6.44 5.15 -7.64
N GLU A 96 6.70 5.41 -8.93
CA GLU A 96 6.76 4.38 -9.98
C GLU A 96 5.47 3.53 -10.13
N ASN A 97 4.31 4.07 -9.70
CA ASN A 97 3.00 3.51 -10.04
C ASN A 97 2.40 4.22 -11.25
N PRO A 98 1.64 3.51 -12.12
CA PRO A 98 0.95 4.12 -13.26
C PRO A 98 -0.29 4.91 -12.81
N LEU A 99 -0.06 6.07 -12.17
CA LEU A 99 -1.09 6.99 -11.70
C LEU A 99 -1.74 7.73 -12.89
N ARG A 100 -2.74 7.10 -13.50
CA ARG A 100 -3.56 7.71 -14.56
C ARG A 100 -4.62 8.64 -13.96
N ASP A 101 -5.25 9.48 -14.78
CA ASP A 101 -6.26 10.48 -14.35
C ASP A 101 -7.32 9.96 -13.37
N PRO A 102 -7.91 8.75 -13.55
CA PRO A 102 -8.88 8.23 -12.58
C PRO A 102 -8.29 8.04 -11.17
N CYS A 103 -7.01 7.66 -11.10
CA CYS A 103 -6.30 7.51 -9.83
C CYS A 103 -5.99 8.88 -9.20
N ALA A 104 -5.58 9.87 -9.99
CA ALA A 104 -5.34 11.22 -9.49
C ALA A 104 -6.62 11.85 -8.91
N HIS A 105 -7.76 11.69 -9.60
CA HIS A 105 -9.06 12.16 -9.10
C HIS A 105 -9.49 11.45 -7.81
N MET A 106 -9.30 10.13 -7.74
CA MET A 106 -9.57 9.36 -6.52
C MET A 106 -8.70 9.85 -5.36
N LEU A 107 -7.39 10.02 -5.57
CA LEU A 107 -6.46 10.50 -4.55
C LEU A 107 -6.83 11.91 -4.05
N ALA A 108 -7.15 12.83 -4.96
CA ALA A 108 -7.58 14.19 -4.61
C ALA A 108 -8.84 14.21 -3.73
N ARG A 109 -9.73 13.22 -3.88
CA ARG A 109 -10.94 13.07 -3.07
C ARG A 109 -10.67 12.39 -1.72
N VAL A 110 -9.82 11.36 -1.70
CA VAL A 110 -9.64 10.50 -0.52
C VAL A 110 -8.65 11.11 0.48
N LEU A 111 -7.50 11.61 0.02
CA LEU A 111 -6.41 12.05 0.89
C LEU A 111 -6.81 13.13 1.90
N PRO A 112 -7.58 14.19 1.55
CA PRO A 112 -7.93 15.24 2.52
C PRO A 112 -8.75 14.72 3.71
N THR A 113 -9.53 13.66 3.51
CA THR A 113 -10.41 13.10 4.55
C THR A 113 -9.73 11.97 5.33
N LYS A 114 -8.90 11.16 4.67
CA LYS A 114 -8.27 9.99 5.28
C LYS A 114 -6.96 10.29 5.96
N THR A 115 -6.16 11.19 5.40
CA THR A 115 -4.82 11.54 5.90
C THR A 115 -4.76 13.05 6.16
N PRO A 116 -5.52 13.59 7.12
CA PRO A 116 -5.59 15.03 7.36
C PRO A 116 -4.27 15.64 7.85
N LYS A 117 -3.32 14.82 8.29
CA LYS A 117 -1.98 15.23 8.74
C LYS A 117 -0.92 15.12 7.65
N LEU A 118 -1.31 14.78 6.42
CA LEU A 118 -0.38 14.60 5.31
C LEU A 118 0.36 15.92 5.01
N SER A 119 1.67 15.93 5.19
CA SER A 119 2.55 17.06 4.91
C SER A 119 3.44 16.85 3.68
N TYR A 120 3.57 15.60 3.23
CA TYR A 120 4.41 15.24 2.09
C TYR A 120 3.73 14.15 1.24
N LEU A 121 3.70 14.40 -0.07
CA LEU A 121 3.12 13.52 -1.06
C LEU A 121 4.06 13.40 -2.26
N ASP A 122 4.51 12.18 -2.55
CA ASP A 122 5.39 11.89 -3.68
C ASP A 122 4.76 10.88 -4.63
N PHE A 123 4.89 11.16 -5.92
CA PHE A 123 4.36 10.38 -7.03
C PHE A 123 5.44 10.01 -8.05
N LYS A 124 6.68 10.48 -7.88
CA LYS A 124 7.74 10.35 -8.88
C LYS A 124 8.24 8.94 -9.04
#